data_AF-A0A4R4LIV6-F1
#
_entry.id   AF-A0A4R4LIV6-F1
#
_cell.length_a   1.000
_cell.length_b   1.000
_cell.length_c   1.000
_cell.angle_alpha   90.00
_cell.angle_beta   90.00
_cell.angle_gamma   90.00
#
_symmetry.space_group_name_H-M   'P 1'
#
loop_
_entity.id
_entity.type
_entity.pdbx_description
1 polymer ?
#
loop_
_entity_poly.entity_id
_entity_poly.type
_entity_poly.pdbx_seq_one_letter_code
_entity_poly.pdbx_strand_id
1 'polypeptide(L)'
;MRSPPALLKVLVGLLTPTAGTVTGRPPRVGYVPERFPSHQRMPATSYLVHMGRIGGLPARRSHDRAGKLLRRLELVGGADTPLRQLSKGNAQKVAIAQALMVPPDLLVLDEPWSGLDESAHGTFAELLCEVTADDLCDRRAVGHATHPGRGVAGTVSGQDGTYQRIQAGRRRTDGYPGA
;
A
#
# COMPACT_ATOMS: atom_id res chain seq x y z
N MET A 1 1.92 -26.43 -6.66
CA MET A 1 2.52 -25.25 -6.01
C MET A 1 1.73 -24.02 -6.46
N ARG A 2 0.76 -23.52 -5.67
CA ARG A 2 0.04 -22.27 -5.98
C ARG A 2 0.96 -21.11 -5.59
N SER A 3 1.31 -20.24 -6.52
CA SER A 3 2.27 -19.16 -6.30
C SER A 3 1.81 -18.20 -5.16
N PRO A 4 2.73 -17.70 -4.31
CA PRO A 4 2.42 -16.74 -3.23
C PRO A 4 1.55 -15.51 -3.63
N PRO A 5 1.62 -14.96 -4.86
CA PRO A 5 0.77 -13.84 -5.28
C PRO A 5 -0.72 -14.16 -5.24
N ALA A 6 -1.12 -15.42 -5.40
CA ALA A 6 -2.54 -15.80 -5.44
C ALA A 6 -3.20 -15.66 -4.07
N LEU A 7 -2.47 -15.97 -2.98
CA LEU A 7 -3.01 -15.87 -1.63
C LEU A 7 -3.22 -14.39 -1.24
N LEU A 8 -2.22 -13.54 -1.46
CA LEU A 8 -2.32 -12.11 -1.17
C LEU A 8 -3.50 -11.49 -1.92
N LYS A 9 -3.67 -11.82 -3.21
CA LYS A 9 -4.81 -11.35 -4.01
C LYS A 9 -6.16 -11.78 -3.46
N VAL A 10 -6.28 -13.00 -2.92
CA VAL A 10 -7.51 -13.44 -2.24
C VAL A 10 -7.74 -12.63 -0.95
N LEU A 11 -6.70 -12.42 -0.15
CA LEU A 11 -6.79 -11.64 1.10
C LEU A 11 -7.21 -10.19 0.85
N VAL A 12 -6.66 -9.53 -0.17
CA VAL A 12 -7.03 -8.15 -0.52
C VAL A 12 -8.33 -8.05 -1.31
N GLY A 13 -8.92 -9.18 -1.72
CA GLY A 13 -10.21 -9.21 -2.43
C GLY A 13 -10.15 -9.05 -3.94
N LEU A 14 -8.96 -9.17 -4.53
CA LEU A 14 -8.75 -9.18 -5.97
C LEU A 14 -9.08 -10.54 -6.61
N LEU A 15 -9.13 -11.62 -5.82
CA LEU A 15 -9.53 -12.95 -6.28
C LEU A 15 -10.53 -13.59 -5.32
N THR A 16 -11.47 -14.34 -5.89
CA THR A 16 -12.41 -15.18 -5.11
C THR A 16 -11.74 -16.50 -4.75
N PRO A 17 -11.77 -16.93 -3.48
CA PRO A 17 -11.24 -18.24 -3.10
C PRO A 17 -12.05 -19.35 -3.77
N THR A 18 -11.37 -20.39 -4.26
CA THR A 18 -12.03 -21.58 -4.84
C THR A 18 -12.82 -22.37 -3.78
N ALA A 19 -12.40 -22.31 -2.52
CA ALA A 19 -13.06 -22.90 -1.36
C ALA A 19 -12.75 -22.09 -0.10
N GLY A 20 -13.65 -22.13 0.89
CA GLY A 20 -13.54 -21.35 2.13
C GLY A 20 -14.00 -19.90 1.99
N THR A 21 -13.80 -19.10 3.04
CA THR A 21 -14.26 -17.70 3.10
C THR A 21 -13.23 -16.83 3.80
N VAL A 22 -13.03 -15.61 3.29
CA VAL A 22 -12.22 -14.56 3.94
C VAL A 22 -13.16 -13.69 4.77
N THR A 23 -12.91 -13.58 6.08
CA THR A 23 -13.70 -12.76 7.01
C THR A 23 -12.82 -11.69 7.66
N GLY A 24 -13.42 -10.61 8.16
CA GLY A 24 -12.70 -9.55 8.88
C GLY A 24 -11.85 -8.62 8.01
N ARG A 25 -11.97 -8.67 6.68
CA ARG A 25 -11.29 -7.72 5.79
C ARG A 25 -11.89 -6.32 6.00
N PRO A 26 -11.07 -5.29 6.29
CA PRO A 26 -11.59 -3.95 6.46
C PRO A 26 -12.05 -3.34 5.13
N PRO A 27 -12.88 -2.28 5.16
CA PRO A 27 -13.43 -1.69 3.94
C PRO A 27 -12.38 -1.03 3.05
N ARG A 28 -11.27 -0.52 3.63
CA ARG A 28 -10.18 0.10 2.86
C ARG A 28 -8.92 -0.73 2.96
N VAL A 29 -8.56 -1.38 1.86
CA VAL A 29 -7.32 -2.15 1.75
C VAL A 29 -6.41 -1.47 0.71
N GLY A 30 -5.22 -1.06 1.15
CA GLY A 30 -4.13 -0.66 0.27
C GLY A 30 -3.33 -1.89 -0.15
N TYR A 31 -2.92 -1.97 -1.41
CA TYR A 31 -2.13 -3.08 -1.91
C TYR A 31 -1.02 -2.60 -2.84
N VAL A 32 0.23 -2.97 -2.52
CA VAL A 32 1.39 -2.77 -3.38
C VAL A 32 1.79 -4.13 -3.95
N PRO A 33 1.54 -4.40 -5.24
CA PRO A 33 1.92 -5.66 -5.88
C PRO A 33 3.42 -5.72 -6.18
N GLU A 34 3.97 -6.94 -6.27
CA GLU A 34 5.34 -7.18 -6.77
C GLU A 34 5.54 -6.62 -8.19
N ARG A 35 4.49 -6.74 -9.02
CA ARG A 35 4.45 -6.22 -10.39
C ARG A 35 3.27 -5.28 -10.58
N PHE A 36 3.59 -4.00 -10.66
CA PHE A 36 2.62 -2.98 -11.04
C PHE A 36 2.24 -3.08 -12.53
N PRO A 37 0.95 -3.03 -12.89
CA PRO A 37 0.51 -3.07 -14.28
C PRO A 37 0.77 -1.73 -15.00
N SER A 38 2.02 -1.49 -15.40
CA SER A 38 2.46 -0.23 -16.02
C SER A 38 2.13 -0.09 -17.52
N HIS A 39 1.52 -1.08 -18.17
CA HIS A 39 1.26 -1.06 -19.63
C HIS A 39 0.25 0.02 -20.11
N GLN A 40 -0.29 0.82 -19.20
CA GLN A 40 -1.30 1.82 -19.52
C GLN A 40 -0.71 3.02 -20.29
N ARG A 41 -1.52 3.58 -21.19
CA ARG A 41 -1.14 4.74 -22.01
C ARG A 41 -1.40 6.08 -21.32
N MET A 42 -2.02 6.09 -20.14
CA MET A 42 -2.35 7.31 -19.42
C MET A 42 -1.21 7.77 -18.50
N PRO A 43 -1.13 9.07 -18.20
CA PRO A 43 -0.20 9.60 -17.21
C PRO A 43 -0.36 9.01 -15.81
N ALA A 44 0.74 8.99 -15.05
CA ALA A 44 0.74 8.53 -13.66
C ALA A 44 -0.24 9.33 -12.77
N THR A 45 -0.31 10.65 -12.95
CA THR A 45 -1.26 11.48 -12.20
C THR A 45 -2.72 11.16 -12.55
N SER A 46 -3.06 11.07 -13.83
CA SER A 46 -4.41 10.70 -14.28
C SER A 46 -4.84 9.34 -13.72
N TYR A 47 -3.92 8.37 -13.73
CA TYR A 47 -4.13 7.06 -13.12
C TYR A 47 -4.44 7.18 -11.61
N LEU A 48 -3.60 7.89 -10.86
CA LEU A 48 -3.79 8.06 -9.41
C LEU A 48 -5.05 8.87 -9.07
N VAL A 49 -5.38 9.88 -9.87
CA VAL A 49 -6.63 10.64 -9.73
C VAL A 49 -7.84 9.73 -9.91
N HIS A 50 -7.81 8.86 -10.92
CA HIS A 50 -8.84 7.87 -11.15
C HIS A 50 -8.97 6.89 -9.97
N MET A 51 -7.85 6.34 -9.48
CA MET A 51 -7.82 5.45 -8.32
C MET A 51 -8.32 6.14 -7.04
N GLY A 52 -7.95 7.39 -6.81
CA GLY A 52 -8.45 8.17 -5.68
C GLY A 52 -9.97 8.38 -5.74
N ARG A 53 -10.52 8.62 -6.93
CA ARG A 53 -11.98 8.73 -7.13
C ARG A 53 -12.71 7.42 -6.85
N ILE A 54 -12.15 6.28 -7.29
CA ILE A 54 -12.68 4.96 -6.93
C ILE A 54 -12.69 4.79 -5.40
N GLY A 55 -11.64 5.27 -4.73
CA GLY A 55 -11.55 5.29 -3.26
C GLY A 55 -12.43 6.35 -2.56
N GLY A 56 -13.26 7.10 -3.30
CA GLY A 56 -14.20 8.07 -2.73
C GLY A 56 -13.65 9.49 -2.53
N LEU A 57 -12.47 9.81 -3.06
CA LEU A 57 -11.93 11.18 -3.01
C LEU A 57 -12.51 12.07 -4.12
N PRO A 58 -12.90 13.33 -3.82
CA PRO A 58 -13.22 14.33 -4.83
C PRO A 58 -12.04 14.57 -5.78
N ALA A 59 -12.32 14.83 -7.06
CA ALA A 59 -11.29 14.97 -8.10
C ALA A 59 -10.14 15.92 -7.72
N ARG A 60 -10.46 17.10 -7.16
CA ARG A 60 -9.45 18.07 -6.70
C ARG A 60 -8.56 17.50 -5.60
N ARG A 61 -9.15 16.83 -4.59
CA ARG A 61 -8.37 16.18 -3.52
C ARG A 61 -7.52 15.03 -4.05
N SER A 62 -8.04 14.25 -5.00
CA SER A 62 -7.26 13.19 -5.65
C SER A 62 -6.06 13.76 -6.40
N HIS A 63 -6.25 14.86 -7.13
CA HIS A 63 -5.16 15.52 -7.86
C HIS A 63 -4.08 16.06 -6.91
N ASP A 64 -4.49 16.80 -5.86
CA ASP A 64 -3.57 17.33 -4.86
C ASP A 64 -2.78 16.23 -4.16
N ARG A 65 -3.45 15.11 -3.81
CA ARG A 65 -2.83 13.98 -3.12
C ARG A 65 -1.90 13.19 -4.03
N ALA A 66 -2.30 12.94 -5.28
CA ALA A 66 -1.45 12.30 -6.28
C ALA A 66 -0.16 13.10 -6.49
N GLY A 67 -0.28 14.43 -6.69
CA GLY A 67 0.87 15.30 -6.85
C GLY A 67 1.81 15.31 -5.63
N LYS A 68 1.25 15.33 -4.41
CA LYS A 68 2.05 15.25 -3.17
C LYS A 68 2.83 13.93 -3.07
N LEU A 69 2.17 12.80 -3.29
CA LEU A 69 2.79 11.48 -3.19
C LEU A 69 3.88 11.28 -4.25
N LEU A 70 3.60 11.63 -5.51
CA LEU A 70 4.56 11.51 -6.60
C LEU A 70 5.79 12.41 -6.42
N ARG A 71 5.62 13.61 -5.84
CA ARG A 71 6.75 14.48 -5.50
C ARG A 71 7.58 13.92 -4.36
N ARG A 72 6.96 13.44 -3.28
CA ARG A 72 7.68 12.84 -2.14
C ARG A 72 8.48 11.62 -2.57
N LEU A 73 7.89 10.78 -3.41
CA LEU A 73 8.54 9.59 -3.96
C LEU A 73 9.52 9.91 -5.09
N GLU A 74 9.73 11.19 -5.43
CA GLU A 74 10.67 11.62 -6.46
C GLU A 74 10.45 10.88 -7.80
N LEU A 75 9.21 10.92 -8.30
CA LEU A 75 8.89 10.33 -9.60
C LEU A 75 9.66 11.04 -10.72
N VAL A 76 10.53 10.30 -11.42
CA VAL A 76 11.31 10.83 -12.55
C VAL A 76 10.48 10.77 -13.85
N GLY A 77 10.60 11.79 -14.70
CA GLY A 77 9.81 11.96 -15.93
C GLY A 77 8.55 12.81 -15.74
N GLY A 78 8.21 13.17 -14.51
CA GLY A 78 7.11 14.07 -14.21
C GLY A 78 5.71 13.44 -14.31
N ALA A 79 4.73 14.19 -13.80
CA ALA A 79 3.34 13.81 -13.63
C ALA A 79 2.62 13.33 -14.89
N ASP A 80 3.03 13.86 -16.05
CA ASP A 80 2.40 13.65 -17.35
C ASP A 80 3.00 12.47 -18.13
N THR A 81 4.07 11.85 -17.62
CA THR A 81 4.66 10.68 -18.28
C THR A 81 3.67 9.50 -18.26
N PRO A 82 3.37 8.91 -19.43
CA PRO A 82 2.57 7.70 -19.53
C PRO A 82 3.15 6.55 -18.70
N LEU A 83 2.31 5.80 -17.99
CA LEU A 83 2.75 4.67 -17.16
C LEU A 83 3.64 3.68 -17.91
N ARG A 84 3.33 3.41 -19.19
CA ARG A 84 4.10 2.48 -20.03
C ARG A 84 5.54 2.90 -20.31
N GLN A 85 5.88 4.16 -20.08
CA GLN A 85 7.20 4.74 -20.31
C GLN A 85 8.00 4.86 -19.01
N LEU A 86 7.40 4.56 -17.86
CA LEU A 86 8.09 4.59 -16.58
C LEU A 86 9.08 3.42 -16.46
N SER A 87 10.22 3.71 -15.84
CA SER A 87 11.14 2.67 -15.36
C SER A 87 10.43 1.77 -14.35
N LYS A 88 11.00 0.58 -14.08
CA LYS A 88 10.48 -0.33 -13.06
C LYS A 88 10.33 0.37 -11.70
N GLY A 89 11.32 1.16 -11.28
CA GLY A 89 11.26 1.90 -10.00
C GLY A 89 10.23 3.01 -9.96
N ASN A 90 10.06 3.77 -11.04
CA ASN A 90 8.97 4.75 -11.13
C ASN A 90 7.60 4.08 -11.15
N ALA A 91 7.45 2.95 -11.83
CA ALA A 91 6.21 2.17 -11.78
C ALA A 91 5.92 1.67 -10.35
N GLN A 92 6.95 1.25 -9.61
CA GLN A 92 6.83 0.85 -8.21
C GLN A 92 6.42 2.03 -7.30
N LYS A 93 7.00 3.22 -7.51
CA LYS A 93 6.59 4.46 -6.84
C LYS A 93 5.12 4.78 -7.08
N VAL A 94 4.62 4.60 -8.31
CA VAL A 94 3.19 4.76 -8.60
C VAL A 94 2.34 3.72 -7.86
N ALA A 95 2.81 2.47 -7.77
CA ALA A 95 2.13 1.42 -7.01
C ALA A 95 1.99 1.78 -5.52
N ILE A 96 3.07 2.28 -4.91
CA ILE A 96 3.09 2.78 -3.54
C ILE A 96 2.11 3.97 -3.40
N ALA A 97 2.20 4.96 -4.29
CA ALA A 97 1.31 6.12 -4.28
C ALA A 97 -0.17 5.70 -4.39
N GLN A 98 -0.49 4.72 -5.24
CA GLN A 98 -1.84 4.18 -5.38
C GLN A 98 -2.36 3.62 -4.05
N ALA A 99 -1.57 2.77 -3.40
CA ALA A 99 -1.95 2.14 -2.14
C ALA A 99 -2.20 3.15 -1.01
N LEU A 100 -1.63 4.35 -1.14
CA LEU A 100 -1.71 5.44 -0.16
C LEU A 100 -2.64 6.60 -0.58
N MET A 101 -3.29 6.51 -1.75
CA MET A 101 -4.21 7.53 -2.24
C MET A 101 -5.31 7.83 -1.23
N VAL A 102 -5.88 6.78 -0.64
CA VAL A 102 -6.80 6.86 0.49
C VAL A 102 -6.12 6.19 1.68
N PRO A 103 -6.17 6.77 2.90
CA PRO A 103 -5.65 6.10 4.09
C PRO A 103 -6.25 4.69 4.21
N PRO A 104 -5.43 3.63 4.13
CA PRO A 104 -5.91 2.26 4.23
C PRO A 104 -6.09 1.85 5.69
N ASP A 105 -7.09 1.00 5.96
CA ASP A 105 -7.26 0.33 7.25
C ASP A 105 -6.38 -0.93 7.35
N LEU A 106 -5.96 -1.47 6.19
CA LEU A 106 -5.00 -2.56 6.04
C LEU A 106 -4.12 -2.26 4.82
N LEU A 107 -2.80 -2.24 5.00
CA LEU A 107 -1.84 -2.12 3.92
C LEU A 107 -1.16 -3.47 3.70
N VAL A 108 -1.29 -4.03 2.49
CA VAL A 108 -0.65 -5.28 2.09
C VAL A 108 0.46 -4.96 1.10
N LEU A 109 1.65 -5.50 1.35
CA LEU A 109 2.83 -5.26 0.54
C LEU A 109 3.35 -6.60 0.01
N ASP A 110 3.62 -6.66 -1.29
CA ASP A 110 4.16 -7.83 -1.97
C ASP A 110 5.50 -7.43 -2.61
N GLU A 111 6.61 -7.78 -1.95
CA GLU A 111 7.97 -7.38 -2.37
C GLU A 111 8.13 -5.87 -2.65
N PRO A 112 7.67 -4.97 -1.78
CA PRO A 112 7.48 -3.55 -2.13
C PRO A 112 8.80 -2.81 -2.41
N TRP A 113 9.92 -3.31 -1.88
CA TRP A 113 11.28 -2.78 -2.10
C TRP A 113 11.89 -3.27 -3.41
N SER A 114 11.38 -4.38 -3.97
CA SER A 114 11.92 -4.98 -5.17
C SER A 114 11.69 -4.06 -6.36
N GLY A 115 12.77 -3.44 -6.83
CA GLY A 115 12.75 -2.51 -7.95
C GLY A 115 12.50 -1.05 -7.57
N LEU A 116 12.32 -0.72 -6.29
CA LEU A 116 12.37 0.66 -5.81
C LEU A 116 13.83 1.13 -5.79
N ASP A 117 14.13 2.28 -6.38
CA ASP A 117 15.48 2.88 -6.29
C ASP A 117 15.86 3.23 -4.85
N GLU A 118 17.14 3.06 -4.52
CA GLU A 118 17.70 3.26 -3.16
C GLU A 118 17.31 4.63 -2.57
N SER A 119 17.33 5.68 -3.40
CA SER A 119 16.92 7.04 -3.01
C SER A 119 15.50 7.12 -2.44
N ALA A 120 14.59 6.26 -2.91
CA ALA A 120 13.19 6.27 -2.47
C ALA A 120 12.90 5.34 -1.29
N HIS A 121 13.88 4.55 -0.81
CA HIS A 121 13.67 3.64 0.31
C HIS A 121 13.36 4.39 1.61
N GLY A 122 14.12 5.45 1.92
CA GLY A 122 13.90 6.28 3.10
C GLY A 122 12.51 6.91 3.10
N THR A 123 12.12 7.57 2.01
CA THR A 123 10.78 8.14 1.85
C THR A 123 9.68 7.10 2.01
N PHE A 124 9.86 5.90 1.44
CA PHE A 124 8.86 4.85 1.59
C PHE A 124 8.73 4.39 3.05
N ALA A 125 9.84 4.22 3.78
CA ALA A 125 9.82 3.91 5.20
C ALA A 125 9.08 4.98 6.03
N GLU A 126 9.34 6.26 5.76
CA GLU A 126 8.61 7.38 6.40
C GLU A 126 7.11 7.32 6.12
N LEU A 127 6.72 7.08 4.86
CA LEU A 127 5.32 6.93 4.47
C LEU A 127 4.63 5.76 5.18
N LEU A 128 5.35 4.64 5.39
CA LEU A 128 4.82 3.51 6.15
C LEU A 128 4.57 3.89 7.61
N CYS A 129 5.49 4.62 8.25
CA CYS A 129 5.35 5.08 9.62
C CYS A 129 4.14 6.02 9.78
N GLU A 130 3.96 6.95 8.85
CA GLU A 130 2.81 7.88 8.85
C GLU A 130 1.45 7.16 8.79
N VAL A 131 1.39 6.02 8.11
CA VAL A 131 0.15 5.29 7.84
C VAL A 131 -0.15 4.23 8.90
N THR A 132 0.87 3.72 9.59
CA THR A 132 0.73 2.57 10.51
C THR A 132 0.49 2.95 11.97
N ALA A 133 0.61 4.23 12.34
CA ALA A 133 0.35 4.76 13.69
C ALA A 133 1.12 4.06 14.84
N ASP A 134 2.14 3.26 14.52
CA ASP A 134 2.99 2.49 15.44
C ASP A 134 4.45 2.50 14.96
N ASP A 135 5.39 2.31 15.89
CA ASP A 135 6.85 2.42 15.82
C ASP A 135 7.57 1.45 14.84
N LEU A 136 7.12 1.31 13.60
CA LEU A 136 7.85 0.57 12.54
C LEU A 136 9.16 1.25 12.11
N CYS A 137 9.52 2.37 12.73
CA CYS A 137 10.63 3.25 12.35
C CYS A 137 12.01 2.71 12.76
N ASP A 138 12.09 1.61 13.53
CA ASP A 138 13.36 1.01 13.95
C ASP A 138 13.69 -0.25 13.14
N ARG A 139 14.55 -0.08 12.12
CA ARG A 139 15.36 -1.07 11.37
C ARG A 139 14.74 -2.46 11.06
N ARG A 140 14.62 -2.76 9.75
CA ARG A 140 14.45 -4.10 9.14
C ARG A 140 13.11 -4.84 9.39
N ALA A 141 11.98 -4.15 9.44
CA ALA A 141 10.67 -4.80 9.50
C ALA A 141 9.85 -4.55 8.22
N VAL A 142 9.94 -5.47 7.27
CA VAL A 142 9.09 -5.53 6.07
C VAL A 142 8.45 -6.90 6.04
N GLY A 143 7.14 -6.97 6.29
CA GLY A 143 6.40 -8.22 6.35
C GLY A 143 6.08 -8.76 4.95
N HIS A 144 6.46 -10.02 4.70
CA HIS A 144 5.97 -10.86 3.61
C HIS A 144 5.01 -11.92 4.20
N ALA A 145 3.87 -12.18 3.57
CA ALA A 145 2.85 -13.10 4.11
C ALA A 145 2.85 -14.46 3.40
N THR A 146 2.95 -15.54 4.20
CA THR A 146 2.51 -16.90 3.82
C THR A 146 1.78 -17.55 5.02
N HIS A 147 0.63 -18.20 4.75
CA HIS A 147 -0.31 -18.82 5.71
C HIS A 147 0.22 -20.11 6.42
N PRO A 148 -0.45 -20.73 7.44
CA PRO A 148 -1.88 -20.63 7.84
C PRO A 148 -2.24 -20.56 9.35
N GLY A 149 -3.42 -20.00 9.67
CA GLY A 149 -4.17 -20.33 10.91
C GLY A 149 -4.77 -19.13 11.68
N ARG A 150 -6.11 -19.02 11.66
CA ARG A 150 -7.02 -18.21 12.50
C ARG A 150 -6.63 -16.75 12.82
N GLY A 151 -7.42 -15.81 12.26
CA GLY A 151 -7.48 -14.41 12.68
C GLY A 151 -6.44 -13.55 11.96
N VAL A 152 -6.91 -12.67 11.06
CA VAL A 152 -6.04 -11.77 10.30
C VAL A 152 -5.50 -10.70 11.25
N ALA A 153 -4.30 -10.94 11.76
CA ALA A 153 -3.45 -9.99 12.46
C ALA A 153 -2.20 -9.78 11.61
N GLY A 154 -1.80 -8.53 11.38
CA GLY A 154 -0.56 -8.20 10.67
C GLY A 154 0.65 -8.79 11.39
N THR A 155 1.54 -9.43 10.63
CA THR A 155 2.72 -10.15 11.12
C THR A 155 4.00 -9.48 10.64
N VAL A 156 4.97 -9.27 11.54
CA VAL A 156 6.36 -8.87 11.24
C VAL A 156 7.28 -10.04 11.60
N SER A 157 8.26 -10.36 10.75
CA SER A 157 9.33 -11.34 11.03
C SER A 157 10.69 -10.65 11.04
N GLY A 158 11.42 -10.79 12.15
CA GLY A 158 12.87 -10.64 12.19
C GLY A 158 13.57 -11.90 11.68
N GLN A 159 14.89 -11.83 11.48
CA GLN A 159 15.71 -12.91 10.89
C GLN A 159 15.77 -14.21 11.74
N ASP A 160 15.17 -14.20 12.94
CA ASP A 160 15.24 -15.31 13.91
C ASP A 160 13.90 -16.04 14.15
N GLY A 161 12.89 -15.84 13.28
CA GLY A 161 11.66 -16.64 13.33
C GLY A 161 10.72 -16.35 14.49
N THR A 162 10.83 -15.19 15.15
CA THR A 162 9.90 -14.73 16.19
C THR A 162 8.83 -13.79 15.62
N TYR A 163 7.58 -13.98 16.09
CA TYR A 163 6.36 -13.31 15.59
C TYR A 163 5.81 -12.31 16.63
N GLN A 164 5.49 -11.08 16.23
CA GLN A 164 4.76 -10.11 17.07
C GLN A 164 3.58 -9.43 16.34
N ARG A 165 2.57 -9.04 17.14
CA ARG A 165 1.26 -8.52 16.76
C ARG A 165 1.30 -6.99 16.60
N ILE A 166 0.85 -6.43 15.48
CA ILE A 166 0.65 -4.97 15.32
C ILE A 166 -0.83 -4.67 15.08
N GLN A 167 -1.42 -3.82 15.92
CA GLN A 167 -2.78 -3.27 15.73
C GLN A 167 -2.63 -1.79 15.41
N ALA A 168 -3.05 -1.36 14.21
CA ALA A 168 -3.16 0.08 13.95
C ALA A 168 -4.15 0.69 14.95
N GLY A 169 -3.63 1.50 15.87
CA GLY A 169 -4.41 2.10 16.93
C GLY A 169 -5.55 2.93 16.36
N ARG A 170 -6.80 2.63 16.78
CA ARG A 170 -7.87 3.61 16.68
C ARG A 170 -7.43 4.82 17.51
N ARG A 171 -7.20 5.98 16.89
CA ARG A 171 -7.38 7.23 17.61
C ARG A 171 -8.87 7.32 18.00
N ARG A 172 -9.20 6.90 19.22
CA ARG A 172 -10.28 7.54 19.96
C ARG A 172 -9.84 8.99 20.14
N THR A 173 -10.56 9.91 19.53
CA THR A 173 -10.63 11.27 20.06
C THR A 173 -11.73 11.23 21.10
N ASP A 174 -11.34 11.31 22.37
CA ASP A 174 -12.24 11.67 23.44
C ASP A 174 -12.73 13.10 23.20
N GLY A 175 -14.04 13.30 23.36
CA GLY A 175 -14.69 14.53 23.84
C GLY A 175 -14.57 15.83 23.02
N TYR A 176 -15.72 16.40 22.68
CA TYR A 176 -15.94 17.85 22.80
C TYR A 176 -17.28 18.12 23.54
N PRO A 177 -17.41 19.26 24.25
CA PRO A 177 -18.25 19.43 25.42
C PRO A 177 -19.69 19.81 25.11
N GLY A 178 -20.48 19.83 26.19
CA GLY A 178 -21.92 20.03 26.20
C GLY A 178 -22.45 21.27 25.47
N ALA A 179 -23.69 21.10 25.02
CA ALA A 179 -24.80 22.02 25.21
C ALA A 179 -26.07 21.16 25.34
#